data_AF-A0A161MS36-F1
#
_entry.id   AF-A0A161MS36-F1
#
_cell.length_a   1.000
_cell.length_b   1.000
_cell.length_c   1.000
_cell.angle_alpha   90.00
_cell.angle_beta   90.00
_cell.angle_gamma   90.00
#
_symmetry.space_group_name_H-M   'P 1'
#
loop_
_entity.id
_entity.type
_entity.pdbx_description
1 polymer ?
#
loop_
_entity_poly.entity_id
_entity_poly.type
_entity_poly.pdbx_seq_one_letter_code
_entity_poly.pdbx_strand_id
1 'polypeptide(L)'
;DIKVKEPTPESLTRKKKEFMPPHFMTAAQGAKQLIDITCRKSKPDVKLDVDENTLTVGAARIGSPDQKIVCCTLQEMVNTDLGPPLHSLVIVGDIHPLEQEYLSHITNV
;
A
#
# COMPACT_ATOMS: atom_id res chain seq x y z
N ASP A 1 -8.05 2.20 -1.89
CA ASP A 1 -9.07 3.21 -1.54
C ASP A 1 -8.93 4.38 -2.50
N ILE A 2 -9.99 4.71 -3.23
CA ILE A 2 -10.01 5.76 -4.25
C ILE A 2 -11.28 6.56 -4.03
N LYS A 3 -11.12 7.85 -3.73
CA LYS A 3 -12.23 8.77 -3.50
C LYS A 3 -12.19 9.84 -4.58
N VAL A 4 -13.19 9.84 -5.45
CA VAL A 4 -13.28 10.77 -6.58
C VAL A 4 -14.69 11.33 -6.63
N LYS A 5 -14.82 12.66 -6.74
CA LYS A 5 -16.11 13.37 -6.78
C LYS A 5 -17.02 13.06 -5.58
N GLU A 6 -16.44 12.88 -4.39
CA GLU A 6 -17.24 12.79 -3.16
C GLU A 6 -17.77 14.18 -2.77
N PRO A 7 -19.05 14.35 -2.45
CA PRO A 7 -19.60 15.64 -2.03
C PRO A 7 -19.01 16.05 -0.67
N THR A 8 -18.73 17.34 -0.51
CA THR A 8 -18.28 17.86 0.79
C THR A 8 -19.40 17.77 1.84
N PRO A 9 -19.10 17.66 3.15
CA PRO A 9 -20.13 17.71 4.20
C PRO A 9 -20.99 18.98 4.13
N GLU A 10 -20.38 20.09 3.70
CA GLU A 10 -21.04 21.37 3.45
C GLU A 10 -21.97 21.31 2.21
N SER A 11 -21.57 20.60 1.16
CA SER A 11 -22.39 20.34 -0.03
C SER A 11 -23.57 19.40 0.26
N LEU A 12 -23.47 18.53 1.26
CA LEU A 12 -24.58 17.69 1.70
C LEU A 12 -25.62 18.50 2.49
N THR A 13 -25.18 19.49 3.26
CA THR A 13 -26.04 20.32 4.13
C THR A 13 -26.58 21.56 3.43
N ARG A 14 -25.84 22.12 2.48
CA ARG A 14 -26.25 23.24 1.62
C ARG A 14 -26.47 22.70 0.22
N LYS A 15 -27.57 23.07 -0.46
CA LYS A 15 -27.90 22.63 -1.85
C LYS A 15 -26.89 23.05 -2.95
N LYS A 16 -25.64 23.35 -2.62
CA LYS A 16 -24.53 23.58 -3.54
C LYS A 16 -23.82 22.26 -3.81
N LYS A 17 -23.40 22.03 -5.06
CA LYS A 17 -22.65 20.83 -5.45
C LYS A 17 -21.15 21.16 -5.46
N GLU A 18 -20.48 20.86 -4.35
CA GLU A 18 -19.03 21.02 -4.20
C GLU A 18 -18.43 19.65 -3.86
N PHE A 19 -17.34 19.30 -4.55
CA PHE A 19 -16.72 17.98 -4.44
C PHE A 19 -15.32 18.08 -3.85
N MET A 20 -14.94 17.06 -3.08
CA MET A 20 -13.59 16.92 -2.56
C MET A 20 -12.59 16.61 -3.69
N PRO A 21 -11.32 17.04 -3.56
CA PRO A 21 -10.28 16.68 -4.49
C PRO A 21 -10.07 15.15 -4.50
N PRO A 22 -9.65 14.57 -5.64
CA PRO A 22 -9.45 13.14 -5.73
C PRO A 22 -8.35 12.67 -4.78
N HIS A 23 -8.65 11.63 -4.01
CA HIS A 23 -7.74 11.05 -3.04
C HIS A 23 -7.48 9.58 -3.39
N PHE A 24 -6.21 9.21 -3.46
CA PHE A 24 -5.75 7.86 -3.75
C PHE A 24 -4.85 7.41 -2.61
N MET A 25 -5.14 6.24 -2.05
CA MET A 25 -4.31 5.67 -1.00
C MET A 25 -2.96 5.23 -1.55
N THR A 26 -1.89 5.56 -0.82
CA THR A 26 -0.53 5.11 -1.15
C THR A 26 -0.24 3.72 -0.56
N ALA A 27 0.71 2.98 -1.15
CA ALA A 27 1.19 1.71 -0.58
C ALA A 27 1.70 1.89 0.86
N ALA A 28 2.42 2.97 1.16
CA ALA A 28 2.89 3.33 2.49
C ALA A 28 1.74 3.49 3.51
N GLN A 29 0.65 4.16 3.13
CA GLN A 29 -0.55 4.27 3.98
C GLN A 29 -1.20 2.91 4.21
N GLY A 30 -1.27 2.07 3.18
CA GLY A 30 -1.79 0.70 3.28
C GLY A 30 -0.95 -0.16 4.23
N ALA A 31 0.39 -0.10 4.10
CA ALA A 31 1.32 -0.81 4.96
C ALA A 31 1.18 -0.38 6.43
N LYS A 32 1.07 0.93 6.68
CA LYS A 32 0.86 1.46 8.03
C LYS A 32 -0.44 0.94 8.65
N GLN A 33 -1.53 0.91 7.89
CA GLN A 33 -2.81 0.37 8.38
C GLN A 33 -2.71 -1.12 8.70
N LEU A 34 -2.01 -1.90 7.89
CA LEU A 34 -1.78 -3.32 8.16
C LEU A 34 -1.00 -3.51 9.45
N ILE A 35 0.10 -2.78 9.66
CA ILE A 35 0.88 -2.83 10.91
C ILE A 35 0.00 -2.46 12.12
N ASP A 36 -0.76 -1.37 12.03
CA ASP A 36 -1.66 -0.93 13.11
C ASP A 36 -2.72 -2.01 13.45
N ILE A 37 -3.26 -2.69 12.42
CA ILE A 37 -4.24 -3.77 12.60
C ILE A 37 -3.59 -5.00 13.22
N THR A 38 -2.42 -5.41 12.72
CA THR A 38 -1.66 -6.55 13.23
C THR A 38 -1.28 -6.32 14.69
N CYS A 39 -0.80 -5.13 15.04
CA CYS A 39 -0.47 -4.76 16.42
C CYS A 39 -1.70 -4.83 17.34
N ARG A 40 -2.87 -4.35 16.89
CA ARG A 40 -4.12 -4.43 17.68
C ARG A 40 -4.66 -5.85 17.82
N LYS A 41 -4.43 -6.71 16.82
CA LYS A 41 -4.88 -8.10 16.81
C LYS A 41 -3.91 -9.06 17.47
N SER A 42 -2.65 -8.65 17.68
CA SER A 42 -1.62 -9.43 18.35
C SER A 42 -2.10 -9.79 19.75
N LYS A 43 -2.48 -11.06 19.91
CA LYS A 43 -2.83 -11.68 21.19
C LYS A 43 -1.83 -12.80 21.42
N PRO A 44 -1.44 -13.09 22.67
CA PRO A 44 -0.46 -14.14 22.97
C PRO A 44 -0.84 -15.53 22.43
N ASP A 45 -2.13 -15.77 22.16
CA ASP A 45 -2.67 -17.05 21.69
C ASP A 45 -2.96 -17.11 20.17
N VAL A 46 -2.67 -16.03 19.42
CA VAL A 46 -2.96 -15.97 17.97
C VAL A 46 -1.70 -15.61 17.21
N LYS A 47 -1.12 -16.59 16.50
CA LYS A 47 -0.07 -16.34 15.52
C LYS A 47 -0.68 -15.65 14.31
N LEU A 48 -0.14 -14.49 13.95
CA LEU A 48 -0.52 -13.76 12.73
C LEU A 48 0.43 -14.16 11.61
N ASP A 49 -0.11 -14.33 10.39
CA ASP A 49 0.69 -14.69 9.20
C ASP A 49 1.45 -13.51 8.62
N VAL A 50 1.10 -12.28 9.05
CA VAL A 50 1.71 -11.04 8.60
C VAL A 50 2.24 -10.28 9.81
N ASP A 51 3.51 -9.93 9.77
CA ASP A 51 4.24 -9.14 10.74
C ASP A 51 5.02 -8.00 10.08
N GLU A 52 5.77 -7.23 10.87
CA GLU A 52 6.56 -6.10 10.38
C GLU A 52 7.68 -6.51 9.41
N ASN A 53 8.18 -7.74 9.52
CA ASN A 53 9.26 -8.29 8.70
C ASN A 53 8.76 -8.98 7.43
N THR A 54 7.44 -9.12 7.27
CA THR A 54 6.85 -9.78 6.12
C THR A 54 7.25 -9.06 4.85
N LEU A 55 7.69 -9.82 3.85
CA LEU A 55 8.13 -9.28 2.57
C LEU A 55 6.94 -8.68 1.81
N THR A 56 7.13 -7.49 1.25
CA THR A 56 6.10 -6.80 0.49
C THR A 56 6.64 -6.26 -0.83
N VAL A 57 5.74 -6.07 -1.79
CA VAL A 57 6.03 -5.41 -3.06
C VAL A 57 5.12 -4.20 -3.21
N GLY A 58 5.73 -3.03 -3.29
CA GLY A 58 5.09 -1.77 -3.62
C GLY A 58 5.23 -1.52 -5.11
N ALA A 59 4.11 -1.43 -5.81
CA ALA A 59 4.06 -1.16 -7.23
C ALA A 59 3.33 0.15 -7.48
N ALA A 60 3.89 1.01 -8.33
CA ALA A 60 3.25 2.25 -8.73
C ALA A 60 3.31 2.43 -10.25
N ARG A 61 2.16 2.84 -10.81
CA ARG A 61 2.00 3.21 -12.23
C ARG A 61 2.52 2.12 -13.19
N ILE A 62 2.15 0.86 -12.91
CA ILE A 62 2.55 -0.27 -13.76
C ILE A 62 2.17 -0.03 -15.22
N GLY A 63 3.14 -0.18 -16.12
CA GLY A 63 2.99 0.07 -17.56
C GLY A 63 3.22 1.53 -18.01
N SER A 64 3.52 2.46 -17.11
CA SER A 64 3.94 3.82 -17.47
C SER A 64 5.48 3.94 -17.59
N PRO A 65 5.99 4.96 -18.29
CA PRO A 65 7.44 5.23 -18.37
C PRO A 65 8.08 5.52 -17.00
N ASP A 66 7.30 6.03 -16.06
CA ASP A 66 7.70 6.35 -14.69
C ASP A 66 7.25 5.29 -13.68
N GLN A 67 7.03 4.04 -14.12
CA GLN A 67 6.75 2.89 -13.26
C GLN A 67 7.79 2.76 -12.14
N LYS A 68 7.33 2.41 -10.93
CA LYS A 68 8.20 2.03 -9.82
C LYS A 68 7.75 0.71 -9.21
N ILE A 69 8.69 -0.19 -8.94
CA ILE A 69 8.47 -1.43 -8.21
C ILE A 69 9.55 -1.51 -7.14
N VAL A 70 9.15 -1.65 -5.88
CA VAL A 70 10.07 -1.75 -4.74
C VAL A 70 9.68 -2.97 -3.92
N CYS A 71 10.65 -3.83 -3.63
CA CYS A 71 10.45 -4.94 -2.71
C CYS A 71 11.22 -4.65 -1.41
N CYS A 72 10.49 -4.64 -0.30
CA CYS A 72 11.04 -4.37 1.02
C CYS A 72 10.12 -4.98 2.10
N THR A 73 10.56 -4.96 3.34
CA THR A 73 9.72 -5.40 4.47
C THR A 73 8.48 -4.51 4.62
N LEU A 74 7.43 -5.04 5.25
CA LEU A 74 6.21 -4.27 5.54
C LEU A 74 6.53 -3.01 6.35
N GLN A 75 7.50 -3.07 7.28
CA GLN A 75 7.97 -1.94 8.05
C GLN A 75 8.63 -0.85 7.20
N GLU A 76 9.51 -1.24 6.27
CA GLU A 76 10.18 -0.33 5.35
C GLU A 76 9.20 0.32 4.37
N MET A 77 8.18 -0.42 3.94
CA MET A 77 7.14 0.06 3.02
C MET A 77 6.40 1.28 3.57
N VAL A 78 6.22 1.38 4.90
CA VAL A 78 5.57 2.55 5.54
C VAL A 78 6.27 3.87 5.22
N ASN A 79 7.58 3.85 5.01
CA ASN A 79 8.39 5.03 4.73
C ASN A 79 8.83 5.12 3.26
N THR A 80 8.34 4.21 2.41
CA THR A 80 8.73 4.14 1.00
C THR A 80 7.91 5.10 0.14
N ASP A 81 8.59 5.98 -0.60
CA ASP A 81 7.95 6.88 -1.57
C ASP A 81 7.96 6.30 -3.00
N LEU A 82 6.79 5.83 -3.43
CA LEU A 82 6.58 5.36 -4.81
C LEU A 82 6.17 6.49 -5.77
N GLY A 83 6.06 7.73 -5.29
CA GLY A 83 5.69 8.91 -6.06
C GLY A 83 4.17 9.08 -6.23
N PRO A 84 3.70 9.57 -7.38
CA PRO A 84 2.28 9.84 -7.61
C PRO A 84 1.44 8.55 -7.80
N PRO A 85 0.12 8.58 -7.55
CA PRO A 85 -0.76 7.42 -7.76
C PRO A 85 -0.78 6.93 -9.22
N LEU A 86 -1.22 5.71 -9.52
CA LEU A 86 -1.85 4.71 -8.65
C LEU A 86 -0.84 3.74 -8.03
N HIS A 87 -1.06 3.39 -6.75
CA HIS A 87 -0.22 2.45 -6.01
C HIS A 87 -0.95 1.12 -5.80
N SER A 88 -0.18 0.04 -5.70
CA SER A 88 -0.59 -1.29 -5.29
C SER A 88 0.40 -1.81 -4.25
N LEU A 89 -0.12 -2.51 -3.24
CA LEU A 89 0.67 -3.17 -2.21
C LEU A 89 0.38 -4.66 -2.29
N VAL A 90 1.42 -5.48 -2.43
CA VAL A 90 1.34 -6.93 -2.45
C VAL A 90 2.03 -7.47 -1.20
N ILE A 91 1.33 -8.32 -0.46
CA ILE A 91 1.89 -9.07 0.68
C ILE A 91 2.36 -10.40 0.15
N VAL A 92 3.65 -10.68 0.29
CA VAL A 92 4.27 -11.89 -0.25
C VAL A 92 4.07 -13.02 0.75
N GLY A 93 3.49 -14.13 0.28
CA GLY A 93 3.39 -15.37 1.04
C GLY A 93 4.55 -16.31 0.75
N ASP A 94 4.31 -17.61 0.82
CA ASP A 94 5.28 -18.60 0.39
C ASP A 94 5.43 -18.55 -1.15
N ILE A 95 6.65 -18.31 -1.61
CA ILE A 95 6.98 -18.15 -3.03
C ILE A 95 8.07 -19.13 -3.46
N HIS A 96 8.06 -19.50 -4.74
CA HIS A 96 9.06 -20.40 -5.30
C HIS A 96 10.45 -19.72 -5.34
N PRO A 97 11.58 -20.45 -5.23
CA PRO A 97 12.92 -19.85 -5.28
C PRO A 97 13.18 -18.97 -6.52
N LEU A 98 12.58 -19.31 -7.66
CA LEU A 98 12.66 -18.50 -8.88
C LEU A 98 11.98 -17.12 -8.74
N GLU A 99 10.87 -17.06 -8.01
CA GLU A 99 10.18 -15.79 -7.73
C GLU A 99 10.99 -14.95 -6.75
N GLN A 100 11.66 -15.57 -5.77
CA GLN A 100 12.58 -14.88 -4.86
C GLN A 100 13.77 -14.27 -5.62
N GLU A 101 14.37 -15.05 -6.51
CA GLU A 101 15.45 -14.58 -7.38
C GLU A 101 14.99 -13.38 -8.21
N TYR A 102 13.81 -13.49 -8.84
CA TYR A 102 13.25 -12.39 -9.62
C TYR A 102 13.03 -11.13 -8.77
N LEU A 103 12.40 -11.25 -7.59
CA LEU A 103 12.20 -10.12 -6.68
C LEU A 103 13.53 -9.46 -6.28
N SER A 104 14.57 -10.24 -6.01
CA SER A 104 15.90 -9.71 -5.68
C SER A 104 16.54 -8.92 -6.82
N HIS A 105 16.28 -9.30 -8.08
CA HIS A 105 16.76 -8.57 -9.25
C HIS A 105 16.06 -7.22 -9.43
N ILE A 106 14.76 -7.15 -9.17
CA ILE A 106 13.98 -5.92 -9.36
C ILE A 106 14.34 -4.86 -8.31
N THR A 107 14.72 -5.28 -7.09
CA THR A 107 15.09 -4.35 -6.00
C THR A 107 16.43 -3.64 -6.21
N ASN A 108 17.33 -4.19 -7.03
CA ASN A 108 18.69 -3.67 -7.26
C ASN A 108 18.79 -2.66 -8.42
N VAL A 109 17.67 -2.09 -8.86
CA VAL A 109 17.58 -1.08 -9.93
C VAL A 109 16.91 0.18 -9.40
#